data_AF-A0A397IWL0-F1
#
_entry.id   AF-A0A397IWL0-F1
#
_cell.length_a   1.000
_cell.length_b   1.000
_cell.length_c   1.000
_cell.angle_alpha   90.00
_cell.angle_beta   90.00
_cell.angle_gamma   90.00
#
_symmetry.space_group_name_H-M   'P 1'
#
loop_
_entity.id
_entity.type
_entity.pdbx_description
1 polymer ?
#
loop_
_entity_poly.entity_id
_entity_poly.type
_entity_poly.pdbx_seq_one_letter_code
_entity_poly.pdbx_strand_id
1 'polypeptide(L)'
;MKEKIIAHEKNEYVRILGIWISADGKKSYQKTLIEEKTRNICRMVERAKITDKGARYIINHMLFPAIEYLLNDVYLNTSICKKINSICLKTFKHKAGFAQTAINSIFHLKEGYNIFNIEDRQLQLHTNNLNDRINRDDLLGESMKIRLQQFQNWLWTDKSMFDKDLKLIVLESTNKGKSIVTIPSGGKYTIKQLRGDVGYEEQLLNKGLRENGIMFIEQIMNLNFKDILNWHHIQTTHPKRGRPPGWKRIQKGKTMLVPCEGCEINTRENNNECVYRLDRDKEDKIEIPVVYSKISASNTLTNLLKTG
;
A
#
# COMPACT_ATOMS: atom_id res chain seq x y z
N MET A 1 23.21 -20.69 -21.06
CA MET A 1 24.23 -19.64 -21.27
C MET A 1 23.92 -18.54 -20.26
N LYS A 2 24.74 -18.34 -19.22
CA LYS A 2 24.49 -17.26 -18.24
C LYS A 2 25.05 -15.97 -18.84
N GLU A 3 24.18 -15.11 -19.36
CA GLU A 3 24.57 -13.77 -19.77
C GLU A 3 25.15 -13.03 -18.56
N LYS A 4 26.32 -12.42 -18.76
CA LYS A 4 27.01 -11.67 -17.73
C LYS A 4 26.29 -10.33 -17.59
N ILE A 5 25.53 -10.17 -16.51
CA ILE A 5 24.82 -8.92 -16.22
C ILE A 5 25.87 -7.86 -15.86
N ILE A 6 26.06 -6.86 -16.72
CA ILE A 6 26.94 -5.72 -16.49
C ILE A 6 26.11 -4.60 -15.87
N ALA A 7 26.51 -4.13 -14.69
CA ALA A 7 25.86 -3.00 -14.05
C ALA A 7 26.30 -1.69 -14.71
N HIS A 8 25.33 -0.85 -15.09
CA HIS A 8 25.57 0.49 -15.62
C HIS A 8 25.98 1.47 -14.52
N GLU A 9 26.73 2.51 -14.89
CA GLU A 9 27.20 3.52 -13.94
C GLU A 9 26.05 4.42 -13.45
N LYS A 10 26.20 5.06 -12.27
CA LYS A 10 25.13 5.85 -11.62
C LYS A 10 24.53 6.97 -12.47
N ASN A 11 25.30 7.53 -13.41
CA ASN A 11 24.89 8.63 -14.29
C ASN A 11 24.49 8.16 -15.70
N GLU A 12 24.48 6.85 -15.92
CA GLU A 12 24.12 6.28 -17.20
C GLU A 12 22.60 6.10 -17.27
N TYR A 13 22.03 6.46 -18.42
CA TYR A 13 20.61 6.33 -18.70
C TYR A 13 20.42 5.35 -19.84
N VAL A 14 19.59 4.33 -19.62
CA VAL A 14 19.24 3.37 -20.65
C VAL A 14 17.83 3.69 -21.15
N ARG A 15 17.68 3.75 -22.47
CA ARG A 15 16.38 3.99 -23.11
C ARG A 15 15.74 2.66 -23.48
N ILE A 16 14.58 2.37 -22.90
CA ILE A 16 13.78 1.18 -23.21
C ILE A 16 12.38 1.63 -23.60
N LEU A 17 11.93 1.27 -24.82
CA LEU A 17 10.62 1.61 -25.37
C LEU A 17 10.26 3.10 -25.35
N GLY A 18 11.25 4.00 -25.31
CA GLY A 18 11.00 5.45 -25.23
C GLY A 18 11.00 6.03 -23.82
N ILE A 19 11.17 5.20 -22.79
CA ILE A 19 11.33 5.61 -21.39
C ILE A 19 12.82 5.57 -21.03
N TRP A 20 13.27 6.56 -20.28
CA TRP A 20 14.65 6.63 -19.80
C TRP A 20 14.75 6.14 -18.37
N ILE A 21 15.58 5.12 -18.16
CA ILE A 21 15.79 4.47 -16.87
C ILE A 21 17.20 4.81 -16.43
N SER A 22 17.32 5.45 -15.26
CA SER A 22 18.61 5.72 -14.63
C SER A 22 19.01 4.58 -13.70
N ALA A 23 20.31 4.32 -13.59
CA ALA A 23 20.84 3.32 -12.66
C ALA A 23 20.57 3.67 -11.18
N ASP A 24 20.46 4.97 -10.84
CA ASP A 24 20.14 5.45 -9.49
C ASP A 24 18.64 5.42 -9.16
N GLY A 25 17.79 5.04 -10.12
CA GLY A 25 16.33 4.97 -9.98
C GLY A 25 15.62 6.32 -9.93
N LYS A 26 16.34 7.45 -10.04
CA LYS A 26 15.72 8.77 -10.06
C LYS A 26 15.04 9.05 -11.39
N LYS A 27 13.74 9.37 -11.32
CA LYS A 27 12.94 9.75 -12.50
C LYS A 27 13.02 11.25 -12.84
N SER A 28 14.13 11.92 -12.53
CA SER A 28 14.30 13.36 -12.79
C SER A 28 14.31 13.67 -14.29
N TYR A 29 15.07 12.89 -15.06
CA TYR A 29 15.10 13.03 -16.52
C TYR A 29 13.71 12.87 -17.14
N GLN A 30 12.96 11.87 -16.73
CA GLN A 30 11.60 11.60 -17.23
C GLN A 30 10.65 12.78 -16.96
N LYS A 31 10.75 13.40 -15.77
CA LYS A 31 9.98 14.61 -15.43
C LYS A 31 10.36 15.78 -16.35
N THR A 32 11.65 16.01 -16.58
CA THR A 32 12.12 17.04 -17.51
C THR A 32 11.65 16.77 -18.94
N LEU A 33 11.69 15.52 -19.40
CA LEU A 33 11.22 15.12 -20.72
C LEU A 33 9.73 15.42 -20.93
N ILE A 34 8.90 15.16 -19.91
CA ILE A 34 7.46 15.50 -19.93
C ILE A 34 7.28 17.02 -20.07
N GLU A 35 8.01 17.81 -19.27
CA GLU A 35 7.94 19.28 -19.34
C GLU A 35 8.41 19.83 -20.69
N GLU A 36 9.48 19.28 -21.26
CA GLU A 36 10.01 19.67 -22.57
C GLU A 36 9.04 19.33 -23.69
N LYS A 37 8.48 18.11 -23.69
CA LYS A 37 7.48 17.68 -24.66
C LYS A 37 6.24 18.56 -24.60
N THR A 38 5.77 18.89 -23.40
CA THR A 38 4.69 19.86 -23.16
C THR A 38 5.02 21.21 -23.77
N ARG A 39 6.17 21.79 -23.44
CA ARG A 39 6.60 23.11 -23.96
C ARG A 39 6.71 23.11 -25.47
N ASN A 40 7.28 22.07 -26.07
CA ASN A 40 7.50 22.00 -27.51
C ASN A 40 6.18 21.93 -28.27
N ILE A 41 5.26 21.06 -27.86
CA ILE A 41 3.94 20.94 -28.49
C ILE A 41 3.13 22.23 -28.30
N CYS A 42 3.10 22.79 -27.09
CA CYS A 42 2.38 24.04 -26.84
C CYS A 42 2.94 25.22 -27.63
N ARG A 43 4.26 25.33 -27.82
CA ARG A 43 4.88 26.34 -28.71
C ARG A 43 4.49 26.16 -30.17
N MET A 44 4.40 24.93 -30.65
CA MET A 44 3.95 24.64 -32.01
C MET A 44 2.49 25.05 -32.19
N VAL A 45 1.63 24.69 -31.24
CA VAL A 45 0.22 25.10 -31.20
C VAL A 45 0.10 26.61 -31.20
N GLU A 46 0.85 27.30 -30.35
CA GLU A 46 0.85 28.76 -30.23
C GLU A 46 1.14 29.46 -31.56
N ARG A 47 2.09 28.95 -32.35
CA ARG A 47 2.48 29.51 -33.66
C ARG A 47 1.56 29.10 -34.81
N ALA A 48 0.86 27.97 -34.68
CA ALA A 48 0.03 27.43 -35.76
C ALA A 48 -1.23 28.29 -36.00
N LYS A 49 -1.61 28.50 -37.27
CA LYS A 49 -2.88 29.12 -37.65
C LYS A 49 -4.01 28.09 -37.57
N ILE A 50 -4.51 27.85 -36.36
CA ILE A 50 -5.55 26.85 -36.08
C ILE A 50 -6.67 27.46 -35.22
N THR A 51 -7.85 26.85 -35.28
CA THR A 51 -8.98 27.18 -34.41
C THR A 51 -8.75 26.70 -32.98
N ASP A 52 -9.52 27.24 -32.05
CA ASP A 52 -9.63 26.77 -30.66
C ASP A 52 -9.96 25.27 -30.59
N LYS A 53 -10.88 24.78 -31.43
CA LYS A 53 -11.20 23.34 -31.53
C LYS A 53 -9.99 22.50 -31.95
N GLY A 54 -9.19 22.99 -32.89
CA GLY A 54 -7.95 22.35 -33.30
C GLY A 54 -6.91 22.34 -32.19
N ALA A 55 -6.74 23.46 -31.47
CA ALA A 55 -5.84 23.55 -30.32
C ALA A 55 -6.26 22.58 -29.20
N ARG A 56 -7.56 22.52 -28.88
CA ARG A 56 -8.13 21.55 -27.93
C ARG A 56 -7.82 20.12 -28.32
N TYR A 57 -8.03 19.78 -29.60
CA TYR A 57 -7.74 18.43 -30.09
C TYR A 57 -6.27 18.06 -29.93
N ILE A 58 -5.34 18.94 -30.33
CA ILE A 58 -3.90 18.69 -30.19
C ILE A 58 -3.53 18.51 -28.71
N ILE A 59 -4.05 19.36 -27.82
CA ILE A 59 -3.78 19.23 -26.39
C ILE A 59 -4.34 17.88 -25.86
N ASN A 60 -5.63 17.64 -26.00
CA ASN A 60 -6.31 16.50 -25.38
C ASN A 60 -5.98 15.14 -26.01
N HIS A 61 -5.78 15.07 -27.33
CA HIS A 61 -5.65 13.81 -28.07
C HIS A 61 -4.24 13.55 -28.61
N MET A 62 -3.33 14.52 -28.57
CA MET A 62 -1.93 14.31 -28.97
C MET A 62 -0.98 14.49 -27.79
N LEU A 63 -1.07 15.61 -27.07
CA LEU A 63 -0.18 15.89 -25.95
C LEU A 63 -0.47 14.99 -24.75
N PHE A 64 -1.72 14.95 -24.27
CA PHE A 64 -2.07 14.17 -23.08
C PHE A 64 -1.78 12.67 -23.25
N PRO A 65 -2.15 11.99 -24.35
CA PRO A 65 -1.79 10.59 -24.54
C PRO A 65 -0.28 10.34 -24.55
N ALA A 66 0.50 11.25 -25.15
CA ALA A 66 1.96 11.16 -25.14
C ALA A 66 2.55 11.34 -23.74
N ILE A 67 1.95 12.17 -22.88
CA ILE A 67 2.35 12.31 -21.48
C ILE A 67 1.88 11.09 -20.66
N GLU A 68 0.64 10.63 -20.83
CA GLU A 68 0.07 9.46 -20.14
C GLU A 68 0.93 8.21 -20.33
N TYR A 69 1.45 8.00 -21.53
CA TYR A 69 2.44 6.95 -21.76
C TYR A 69 3.65 7.06 -20.81
N LEU A 70 4.21 8.27 -20.69
CA LEU A 70 5.37 8.53 -19.83
C LEU A 70 5.02 8.45 -18.34
N LEU A 71 3.78 8.78 -17.95
CA LEU A 71 3.27 8.69 -16.56
C LEU A 71 3.16 7.26 -16.04
N ASN A 72 3.08 6.25 -16.91
CA ASN A 72 3.04 4.85 -16.46
C ASN A 72 4.28 4.47 -15.61
N ASP A 73 5.40 5.16 -15.82
CA ASP A 73 6.67 4.92 -15.12
C ASP A 73 6.99 6.00 -14.05
N VAL A 74 6.27 7.12 -14.02
CA VAL A 74 6.54 8.23 -13.09
C VAL A 74 5.27 8.87 -12.56
N TYR A 75 5.25 9.13 -11.25
CA TYR A 75 4.25 9.96 -10.61
C TYR A 75 4.76 11.40 -10.46
N LEU A 76 4.01 12.37 -10.98
CA LEU A 76 4.32 13.80 -10.88
C LEU A 76 3.77 14.39 -9.58
N ASN A 77 4.51 15.33 -9.01
CA ASN A 77 4.03 16.11 -7.87
C ASN A 77 3.12 17.25 -8.33
N THR A 78 2.34 17.80 -7.40
CA THR A 78 1.39 18.90 -7.65
C THR A 78 2.05 20.14 -8.26
N SER A 79 3.31 20.44 -7.93
CA SER A 79 4.03 21.59 -8.48
C SER A 79 4.28 21.45 -10.00
N ILE A 80 4.79 20.28 -10.43
CA ILE A 80 5.03 20.00 -11.85
C ILE A 80 3.69 19.91 -12.60
N CYS A 81 2.67 19.30 -12.00
CA CYS A 81 1.34 19.24 -12.58
C CYS A 81 0.74 20.64 -12.83
N LYS A 82 0.79 21.53 -11.84
CA LYS A 82 0.37 22.93 -11.98
C LYS A 82 1.12 23.65 -13.09
N LYS A 83 2.43 23.41 -13.22
CA LYS A 83 3.26 23.98 -14.29
C LYS A 83 2.82 23.51 -15.67
N ILE A 84 2.60 22.20 -15.86
CA ILE A 84 2.11 21.62 -17.13
C ILE A 84 0.75 22.19 -17.48
N ASN A 85 -0.20 22.16 -16.55
CA ASN A 85 -1.54 22.72 -16.75
C ASN A 85 -1.49 24.22 -17.10
N SER A 86 -0.62 24.99 -16.44
CA SER A 86 -0.45 26.42 -16.72
C SER A 86 0.04 26.67 -18.15
N ILE A 87 1.00 25.88 -18.64
CA ILE A 87 1.49 25.98 -20.03
C ILE A 87 0.35 25.68 -21.01
N CYS A 88 -0.36 24.56 -20.81
CA CYS A 88 -1.48 24.17 -21.68
C CYS A 88 -2.59 25.23 -21.70
N LEU A 89 -3.03 25.70 -20.52
CA LEU A 89 -4.10 26.69 -20.40
C LEU A 89 -3.69 28.05 -20.97
N LYS A 90 -2.45 28.50 -20.76
CA LYS A 90 -1.96 29.76 -21.34
C LYS A 90 -2.03 29.71 -22.86
N THR A 91 -1.50 28.64 -23.46
CA THR A 91 -1.54 28.43 -24.91
C THR A 91 -2.97 28.35 -25.42
N PHE A 92 -3.84 27.63 -24.71
CA PHE A 92 -5.23 27.46 -25.12
C PHE A 92 -6.03 28.77 -25.04
N LYS A 93 -5.91 29.52 -23.93
CA LYS A 93 -6.56 30.83 -23.74
C LYS A 93 -6.21 31.79 -24.87
N HIS A 94 -4.93 31.85 -25.23
CA HIS A 94 -4.46 32.67 -26.34
C HIS A 94 -5.11 32.26 -27.67
N LYS A 95 -5.28 30.95 -27.93
CA LYS A 95 -5.96 30.45 -29.14
C LYS A 95 -7.46 30.67 -29.15
N ALA A 96 -8.09 30.65 -27.99
CA ALA A 96 -9.52 30.91 -27.85
C ALA A 96 -9.85 32.42 -27.73
N GLY A 97 -8.86 33.31 -27.75
CA GLY A 97 -9.06 34.76 -27.67
C GLY A 97 -9.40 35.28 -26.27
N PHE A 98 -9.18 34.49 -25.22
CA PHE A 98 -9.43 34.88 -23.83
C PHE A 98 -8.25 35.62 -23.22
N ALA A 99 -8.54 36.52 -22.27
CA ALA A 99 -7.52 37.10 -21.41
C ALA A 99 -6.78 36.01 -20.63
N GLN A 100 -5.47 36.19 -20.40
CA GLN A 100 -4.68 35.23 -19.64
C GLN A 100 -5.22 35.06 -18.19
N THR A 101 -5.82 36.11 -17.63
CA THR A 101 -6.43 36.18 -16.31
C THR A 101 -7.82 35.54 -16.21
N ALA A 102 -8.39 35.06 -17.32
CA ALA A 102 -9.70 34.39 -17.31
C ALA A 102 -9.72 33.20 -16.32
N ILE A 103 -10.86 32.94 -15.69
CA ILE A 103 -10.99 31.91 -14.66
C ILE A 103 -10.67 30.53 -15.25
N ASN A 104 -9.71 29.82 -14.65
CA ASN A 104 -9.19 28.55 -15.19
C ASN A 104 -10.25 27.43 -15.20
N SER A 105 -11.17 27.41 -14.23
CA SER A 105 -12.15 26.32 -14.07
C SER A 105 -13.03 26.14 -15.30
N ILE A 106 -13.41 27.23 -15.98
CA ILE A 106 -14.28 27.21 -17.17
C ILE A 106 -13.68 26.39 -18.32
N PHE A 107 -12.35 26.34 -18.42
CA PHE A 107 -11.67 25.60 -19.49
C PHE A 107 -11.66 24.09 -19.25
N HIS A 108 -11.80 23.65 -18.00
CA HIS A 108 -11.84 22.23 -17.63
C HIS A 108 -13.27 21.64 -17.63
N LEU A 109 -14.30 22.48 -17.57
CA LEU A 109 -15.70 22.03 -17.60
C LEU A 109 -16.04 21.29 -18.90
N LYS A 110 -16.87 20.25 -18.79
CA LYS A 110 -17.33 19.44 -19.93
C LYS A 110 -18.21 20.23 -20.88
N GLU A 111 -19.03 21.12 -20.34
CA GLU A 111 -19.93 22.05 -21.05
C GLU A 111 -19.15 23.18 -21.73
N GLY A 112 -17.91 23.43 -21.29
CA GLY A 112 -16.99 24.40 -21.86
C GLY A 112 -16.04 23.76 -22.87
N TYR A 113 -14.74 24.04 -22.68
CA TYR A 113 -13.70 23.56 -23.59
C TYR A 113 -13.18 22.16 -23.25
N ASN A 114 -13.52 21.59 -22.08
CA ASN A 114 -13.10 20.25 -21.66
C ASN A 114 -11.59 19.99 -21.86
N ILE A 115 -10.75 20.97 -21.57
CA ILE A 115 -9.29 20.81 -21.60
C ILE A 115 -8.91 19.94 -20.40
N PHE A 116 -8.17 18.87 -20.66
CA PHE A 116 -7.81 17.95 -19.60
C PHE A 116 -6.87 18.58 -18.57
N ASN A 117 -7.00 18.12 -17.34
CA ASN A 117 -6.11 18.44 -16.24
C ASN A 117 -5.19 17.24 -16.00
N ILE A 118 -3.88 17.48 -15.98
CA ILE A 118 -2.88 16.42 -15.80
C ILE A 118 -3.01 15.68 -14.46
N GLU A 119 -3.44 16.34 -13.39
CA GLU A 119 -3.63 15.71 -12.09
C GLU A 119 -4.77 14.67 -12.17
N ASP A 120 -5.90 15.07 -12.75
CA ASP A 120 -7.06 14.19 -12.91
C ASP A 120 -6.74 13.02 -13.85
N ARG A 121 -6.02 13.28 -14.95
CA ARG A 121 -5.61 12.23 -15.91
C ARG A 121 -4.59 11.26 -15.30
N GLN A 122 -3.62 11.77 -14.54
CA GLN A 122 -2.66 10.93 -13.81
C GLN A 122 -3.39 10.04 -12.79
N LEU A 123 -4.32 10.60 -12.02
CA LEU A 123 -5.11 9.86 -11.06
C LEU A 123 -5.93 8.76 -11.74
N GLN A 124 -6.63 9.11 -12.84
CA GLN A 124 -7.41 8.16 -13.62
C GLN A 124 -6.55 7.01 -14.16
N LEU A 125 -5.39 7.33 -14.76
CA LEU A 125 -4.44 6.34 -15.29
C LEU A 125 -3.98 5.36 -14.21
N HIS A 126 -3.47 5.87 -13.08
CA HIS A 126 -2.96 5.01 -12.02
C HIS A 126 -4.07 4.22 -11.31
N THR A 127 -5.27 4.80 -11.19
CA THR A 127 -6.42 4.10 -10.62
C THR A 127 -6.83 2.91 -11.50
N ASN A 128 -6.95 3.13 -12.82
CA ASN A 128 -7.26 2.07 -13.77
C ASN A 128 -6.19 0.98 -13.75
N ASN A 129 -4.91 1.38 -13.86
CA ASN A 129 -3.79 0.44 -13.82
C ASN A 129 -3.75 -0.38 -12.51
N LEU A 130 -4.06 0.25 -11.39
CA LEU A 130 -4.12 -0.42 -10.08
C LEU A 130 -5.26 -1.44 -10.06
N ASN A 131 -6.47 -1.03 -10.46
CA ASN A 131 -7.64 -1.88 -10.52
C ASN A 131 -7.40 -3.09 -11.43
N ASP A 132 -6.81 -2.87 -12.60
CA ASP A 132 -6.47 -3.94 -13.54
C ASP A 132 -5.46 -4.91 -12.93
N ARG A 133 -4.42 -4.42 -12.25
CA ARG A 133 -3.37 -5.28 -11.66
C ARG A 133 -3.87 -6.09 -10.47
N ILE A 134 -4.77 -5.54 -9.65
CA ILE A 134 -5.32 -6.26 -8.49
C ILE A 134 -6.17 -7.46 -8.95
N ASN A 135 -6.90 -7.28 -10.04
CA ASN A 135 -7.83 -8.29 -10.57
C ASN A 135 -7.19 -9.26 -11.56
N ARG A 136 -5.86 -9.24 -11.72
CA ARG A 136 -5.13 -10.18 -12.58
C ARG A 136 -4.67 -11.41 -11.81
N ASP A 137 -4.71 -12.54 -12.50
CA ASP A 137 -4.26 -13.85 -12.00
C ASP A 137 -2.94 -14.32 -12.64
N ASP A 138 -2.17 -13.39 -13.18
CA ASP A 138 -0.84 -13.66 -13.74
C ASP A 138 0.29 -13.22 -12.80
N LEU A 139 1.54 -13.41 -13.24
CA LEU A 139 2.75 -12.98 -12.49
C LEU A 139 2.71 -11.51 -12.10
N LEU A 140 2.09 -10.64 -12.90
CA LEU A 140 1.97 -9.21 -12.60
C LEU A 140 0.97 -9.01 -11.45
N GLY A 141 -0.18 -9.68 -11.49
CA GLY A 141 -1.15 -9.69 -10.41
C GLY A 141 -0.58 -10.21 -9.09
N GLU A 142 0.12 -11.34 -9.13
CA GLU A 142 0.79 -11.90 -7.95
C GLU A 142 1.86 -10.95 -7.38
N SER A 143 2.65 -10.32 -8.24
CA SER A 143 3.62 -9.32 -7.80
C SER A 143 2.96 -8.11 -7.14
N MET A 144 1.76 -7.72 -7.60
CA MET A 144 0.98 -6.63 -7.04
C MET A 144 0.42 -7.01 -5.67
N LYS A 145 -0.17 -8.20 -5.52
CA LYS A 145 -0.65 -8.73 -4.23
C LYS A 145 0.47 -8.79 -3.20
N ILE A 146 1.68 -9.24 -3.59
CA ILE A 146 2.87 -9.23 -2.73
C ILE A 146 3.25 -7.80 -2.31
N ARG A 147 3.24 -6.83 -3.23
CA ARG A 147 3.55 -5.42 -2.90
C ARG A 147 2.51 -4.79 -1.97
N LEU A 148 1.23 -5.06 -2.18
CA LEU A 148 0.16 -4.64 -1.28
C LEU A 148 0.38 -5.24 0.10
N GLN A 149 0.72 -6.53 0.17
CA GLN A 149 1.04 -7.18 1.42
C GLN A 149 2.23 -6.51 2.11
N GLN A 150 3.32 -6.24 1.39
CA GLN A 150 4.49 -5.54 1.92
C GLN A 150 4.14 -4.13 2.44
N PHE A 151 3.24 -3.42 1.76
CA PHE A 151 2.79 -2.10 2.19
C PHE A 151 1.93 -2.18 3.46
N GLN A 152 1.02 -3.15 3.54
CA GLN A 152 0.24 -3.43 4.75
C GLN A 152 1.16 -3.78 5.94
N ASN A 153 2.21 -4.59 5.71
CA ASN A 153 3.22 -4.92 6.71
C ASN A 153 4.04 -3.70 7.11
N TRP A 154 4.26 -2.77 6.17
CA TRP A 154 4.92 -1.52 6.44
C TRP A 154 4.09 -0.61 7.35
N LEU A 155 2.79 -0.53 7.11
CA LEU A 155 1.81 0.16 7.96
C LEU A 155 1.57 -0.53 9.30
N TRP A 156 1.96 -1.80 9.43
CA TRP A 156 1.75 -2.62 10.61
C TRP A 156 0.27 -2.71 11.00
N THR A 157 -0.58 -3.06 10.04
CA THR A 157 -2.03 -3.19 10.21
C THR A 157 -2.55 -4.56 9.76
N ASP A 158 -3.52 -5.07 10.49
CA ASP A 158 -4.31 -6.26 10.16
C ASP A 158 -5.42 -5.98 9.13
N LYS A 159 -5.84 -4.71 9.04
CA LYS A 159 -6.89 -4.27 8.11
C LYS A 159 -6.41 -4.34 6.66
N SER A 160 -7.29 -4.84 5.79
CA SER A 160 -7.09 -4.78 4.35
C SER A 160 -6.83 -3.35 3.89
N MET A 161 -5.91 -3.15 2.95
CA MET A 161 -5.65 -1.82 2.38
C MET A 161 -6.87 -1.16 1.71
N PHE A 162 -7.89 -1.95 1.38
CA PHE A 162 -9.13 -1.47 0.78
C PHE A 162 -10.22 -1.15 1.82
N ASP A 163 -9.93 -1.34 3.11
CA ASP A 163 -10.81 -0.91 4.18
C ASP A 163 -10.90 0.63 4.19
N LYS A 164 -12.12 1.14 4.42
CA LYS A 164 -12.47 2.57 4.23
C LYS A 164 -11.63 3.49 5.14
N ASP A 165 -11.19 2.98 6.28
CA ASP A 165 -10.45 3.73 7.30
C ASP A 165 -8.99 4.04 6.94
N LEU A 166 -8.39 3.31 5.99
CA LEU A 166 -6.96 3.44 5.64
C LEU A 166 -6.67 4.47 4.54
N LYS A 167 -7.70 5.15 4.00
CA LYS A 167 -7.58 6.11 2.89
C LYS A 167 -6.60 7.27 3.15
N LEU A 168 -6.38 7.66 4.41
CA LEU A 168 -5.61 8.86 4.75
C LEU A 168 -4.08 8.69 4.66
N ILE A 169 -3.55 7.46 4.79
CA ILE A 169 -2.10 7.24 4.94
C ILE A 169 -1.38 7.06 3.57
N VAL A 170 -2.14 6.74 2.52
CA VAL A 170 -1.60 6.33 1.21
C VAL A 170 -0.91 7.48 0.45
N LEU A 171 -1.11 8.75 0.83
CA LEU A 171 -0.61 9.90 0.04
C LEU A 171 0.87 10.25 0.24
N GLU A 172 1.57 9.74 1.26
CA GLU A 172 2.89 10.28 1.66
C GLU A 172 4.08 9.30 1.60
N SER A 173 3.88 8.02 1.29
CA SER A 173 4.94 7.01 1.50
C SER A 173 5.74 6.67 0.22
N THR A 174 6.98 7.16 0.12
CA THR A 174 7.95 6.67 -0.87
C THR A 174 8.72 5.48 -0.31
N ASN A 175 8.68 4.36 -1.03
CA ASN A 175 9.11 3.06 -0.55
C ASN A 175 10.64 2.95 -0.47
N LYS A 176 11.20 2.83 0.74
CA LYS A 176 12.57 2.33 0.98
C LYS A 176 12.45 0.92 1.52
N GLY A 177 12.76 -0.05 0.66
CA GLY A 177 12.63 -1.47 0.95
C GLY A 177 13.28 -1.86 2.29
N LYS A 178 12.48 -2.44 3.17
CA LYS A 178 12.92 -3.25 4.31
C LYS A 178 12.14 -4.56 4.30
N SER A 179 12.81 -5.60 4.81
CA SER A 179 12.48 -7.02 4.75
C SER A 179 11.00 -7.39 4.71
N ILE A 180 10.72 -8.44 3.94
CA ILE A 180 9.44 -9.15 3.92
C ILE A 180 9.19 -9.69 5.33
N VAL A 181 8.53 -8.90 6.17
CA VAL A 181 7.87 -9.40 7.37
C VAL A 181 6.49 -9.80 6.87
N THR A 182 6.21 -11.08 6.66
CA THR A 182 4.84 -11.57 6.44
C THR A 182 3.96 -11.11 7.61
N ILE A 183 2.69 -10.73 7.38
CA ILE A 183 1.76 -10.49 8.50
C ILE A 183 1.83 -11.72 9.39
N PRO A 184 2.07 -11.54 10.70
CA PRO A 184 2.03 -12.67 11.61
C PRO A 184 0.64 -13.31 11.53
N SER A 185 0.56 -14.55 11.08
CA SER A 185 -0.72 -15.26 10.97
C SER A 185 -1.33 -15.51 12.35
N GLY A 186 -2.65 -15.34 12.48
CA GLY A 186 -3.42 -16.01 13.52
C GLY A 186 -3.75 -15.19 14.78
N GLY A 187 -4.65 -14.22 14.65
CA GLY A 187 -5.39 -13.69 15.80
C GLY A 187 -6.64 -12.94 15.37
N LYS A 188 -7.66 -12.95 16.23
CA LYS A 188 -8.93 -12.23 16.06
C LYS A 188 -8.79 -10.78 16.54
N TYR A 189 -7.88 -10.52 17.49
CA TYR A 189 -7.74 -9.21 18.12
C TYR A 189 -6.33 -8.65 18.04
N THR A 190 -6.20 -7.45 17.48
CA THR A 190 -4.91 -6.76 17.51
C THR A 190 -4.65 -6.12 18.86
N ILE A 191 -3.37 -6.04 19.22
CA ILE A 191 -2.93 -5.34 20.42
C ILE A 191 -3.34 -3.86 20.38
N LYS A 192 -3.47 -3.29 19.17
CA LYS A 192 -3.95 -1.92 18.94
C LYS A 192 -5.43 -1.75 19.33
N GLN A 193 -6.30 -2.65 18.88
CA GLN A 193 -7.74 -2.60 19.18
C GLN A 193 -8.01 -2.59 20.70
N LEU A 194 -7.24 -3.33 21.48
CA LEU A 194 -7.43 -3.37 22.94
C LEU A 194 -6.96 -2.13 23.70
N ARG A 195 -6.05 -1.34 23.13
CA ARG A 195 -5.39 -0.27 23.89
C ARG A 195 -6.06 1.09 23.72
N GLY A 196 -6.87 1.25 22.68
CA GLY A 196 -7.32 2.57 22.23
C GLY A 196 -6.17 3.39 21.65
N ASP A 197 -6.49 4.56 21.08
CA ASP A 197 -5.51 5.46 20.47
C ASP A 197 -4.66 6.17 21.54
N VAL A 198 -3.53 5.58 21.92
CA VAL A 198 -2.59 6.13 22.91
C VAL A 198 -1.35 6.71 22.21
N GLY A 199 -1.48 7.94 21.71
CA GLY A 199 -0.46 8.81 21.08
C GLY A 199 1.01 8.35 21.00
N TYR A 200 1.95 9.10 21.61
CA TYR A 200 3.40 8.97 21.38
C TYR A 200 4.00 7.62 21.84
N GLU A 201 3.37 6.96 22.83
CA GLU A 201 3.78 5.62 23.26
C GLU A 201 3.56 4.57 22.15
N GLU A 202 2.57 4.77 21.27
CA GLU A 202 2.25 3.86 20.17
C GLU A 202 3.45 3.61 19.24
N GLN A 203 4.27 4.63 18.95
CA GLN A 203 5.37 4.52 17.99
C GLN A 203 6.54 3.65 18.49
N LEU A 204 6.95 3.82 19.74
CA LEU A 204 8.04 3.04 20.36
C LEU A 204 7.59 1.60 20.63
N LEU A 205 6.32 1.41 21.03
CA LEU A 205 5.70 0.11 21.22
C LEU A 205 5.58 -0.65 19.90
N ASN A 206 5.05 0.00 18.86
CA ASN A 206 4.88 -0.59 17.54
C ASN A 206 6.22 -1.00 16.94
N LYS A 207 7.30 -0.26 17.18
CA LYS A 207 8.64 -0.67 16.76
C LYS A 207 9.06 -2.00 17.40
N GLY A 208 8.95 -2.12 18.73
CA GLY A 208 9.32 -3.34 19.44
C GLY A 208 8.40 -4.54 19.14
N LEU A 209 7.11 -4.31 18.93
CA LEU A 209 6.14 -5.33 18.52
C LEU A 209 6.42 -5.80 17.08
N ARG A 210 6.66 -4.86 16.16
CA ARG A 210 6.98 -5.10 14.75
C ARG A 210 8.29 -5.86 14.56
N GLU A 211 9.34 -5.49 15.28
CA GLU A 211 10.63 -6.20 15.24
C GLU A 211 10.50 -7.65 15.71
N ASN A 212 9.54 -7.95 16.58
CA ASN A 212 9.31 -9.31 17.09
C ASN A 212 8.22 -10.08 16.32
N GLY A 213 7.55 -9.47 15.34
CA GLY A 213 6.49 -10.13 14.59
C GLY A 213 5.20 -10.32 15.40
N ILE A 214 4.89 -9.41 16.34
CA ILE A 214 3.75 -9.55 17.26
C ILE A 214 2.72 -8.46 16.98
N MET A 215 1.58 -8.85 16.41
CA MET A 215 0.47 -7.98 16.04
C MET A 215 -0.80 -8.29 16.86
N PHE A 216 -1.02 -9.59 17.10
CA PHE A 216 -2.20 -10.12 17.76
C PHE A 216 -1.92 -10.52 19.21
N ILE A 217 -2.95 -10.50 20.05
CA ILE A 217 -2.82 -10.89 21.47
C ILE A 217 -2.59 -12.40 21.57
N GLU A 218 -3.22 -13.17 20.69
CA GLU A 218 -3.18 -14.62 20.64
C GLU A 218 -1.75 -15.13 20.53
N GLN A 219 -0.86 -14.37 19.89
CA GLN A 219 0.57 -14.69 19.77
C GLN A 219 1.35 -14.64 21.09
N ILE A 220 0.79 -13.97 22.11
CA ILE A 220 1.43 -13.79 23.41
C ILE A 220 0.67 -14.48 24.55
N MET A 221 -0.41 -15.20 24.26
CA MET A 221 -1.24 -15.91 25.23
C MET A 221 -0.98 -17.41 25.19
N ASN A 222 -1.29 -18.09 26.29
CA ASN A 222 -1.33 -19.55 26.31
C ASN A 222 -2.50 -20.09 25.47
N LEU A 223 -2.47 -21.39 25.16
CA LEU A 223 -3.49 -22.07 24.34
C LEU A 223 -4.93 -21.91 24.90
N ASN A 224 -5.05 -21.66 26.21
CA ASN A 224 -6.32 -21.49 26.89
C ASN A 224 -6.79 -20.04 26.96
N PHE A 225 -6.02 -19.08 26.39
CA PHE A 225 -6.27 -17.64 26.46
C PHE A 225 -6.53 -17.12 27.89
N LYS A 226 -5.89 -17.72 28.89
CA LYS A 226 -6.00 -17.32 30.31
C LYS A 226 -4.83 -16.44 30.74
N ASP A 227 -3.63 -16.81 30.32
CA ASP A 227 -2.40 -16.19 30.80
C ASP A 227 -1.52 -15.72 29.66
N ILE A 228 -0.82 -14.63 29.94
CA ILE A 228 0.21 -14.09 29.06
C ILE A 228 1.48 -14.95 29.20
N LEU A 229 1.96 -15.48 28.07
CA LEU A 229 3.19 -16.27 28.00
C LEU A 229 4.40 -15.48 28.52
N ASN A 230 5.31 -16.21 29.18
CA ASN A 230 6.64 -15.72 29.50
C ASN A 230 7.35 -15.27 28.21
N TRP A 231 8.17 -14.22 28.29
CA TRP A 231 8.97 -13.72 27.18
C TRP A 231 9.73 -14.86 26.44
N HIS A 232 10.25 -15.82 27.20
CA HIS A 232 10.99 -16.96 26.65
C HIS A 232 10.12 -17.95 25.86
N HIS A 233 8.79 -17.94 26.03
CA HIS A 233 7.86 -18.84 25.33
C HIS A 233 7.16 -18.20 24.12
N ILE A 234 7.25 -16.88 23.94
CA ILE A 234 6.61 -16.17 22.81
C ILE A 234 7.38 -16.41 21.51
N GLN A 235 6.73 -16.80 20.42
CA GLN A 235 7.43 -16.93 19.15
C GLN A 235 7.74 -15.55 18.57
N THR A 236 9.00 -15.32 18.18
CA THR A 236 9.48 -14.04 17.64
C THR A 236 10.22 -14.24 16.32
N THR A 237 10.12 -13.27 15.41
CA THR A 237 10.83 -13.26 14.12
C THR A 237 12.34 -13.13 14.27
N HIS A 238 12.81 -12.55 15.37
CA HIS A 238 14.23 -12.37 15.68
C HIS A 238 14.64 -13.15 16.94
N PRO A 239 15.92 -13.58 17.04
CA PRO A 239 16.42 -14.26 18.22
C PRO A 239 16.27 -13.40 19.47
N LYS A 240 15.72 -13.97 20.53
CA LYS A 240 15.55 -13.28 21.81
C LYS A 240 16.91 -13.01 22.43
N ARG A 241 17.22 -11.74 22.70
CA ARG A 241 18.43 -11.32 23.40
C ARG A 241 18.08 -10.43 24.58
N GLY A 242 18.55 -10.79 25.77
CA GLY A 242 18.49 -9.94 26.96
C GLY A 242 17.10 -9.79 27.60
N ARG A 243 16.89 -8.65 28.24
CA ARG A 243 15.70 -8.36 29.05
C ARG A 243 14.43 -8.27 28.17
N PRO A 244 13.26 -8.66 28.69
CA PRO A 244 12.00 -8.50 27.97
C PRO A 244 11.77 -7.03 27.56
N PRO A 245 11.26 -6.78 26.33
CA PRO A 245 10.95 -5.43 25.88
C PRO A 245 9.99 -4.69 26.81
N GLY A 246 10.09 -3.36 26.86
CA GLY A 246 9.24 -2.52 27.71
C GLY A 246 7.74 -2.72 27.46
N TRP A 247 7.34 -2.95 26.21
CA TRP A 247 5.93 -3.21 25.85
C TRP A 247 5.32 -4.39 26.60
N LYS A 248 6.12 -5.43 26.92
CA LYS A 248 5.66 -6.63 27.63
C LYS A 248 5.35 -6.33 29.10
N ARG A 249 6.11 -5.42 29.72
CA ARG A 249 5.87 -5.01 31.12
C ARG A 249 4.56 -4.25 31.26
N ILE A 250 4.24 -3.41 30.28
CA ILE A 250 3.00 -2.62 30.24
C ILE A 250 1.77 -3.55 30.12
N GLN A 251 1.89 -4.71 29.46
CA GLN A 251 0.80 -5.69 29.35
C GLN A 251 0.58 -6.51 30.62
N LYS A 252 1.59 -6.74 31.45
CA LYS A 252 1.42 -7.49 32.71
C LYS A 252 0.60 -6.74 33.76
N GLY A 253 0.58 -5.40 33.71
CA GLY A 253 -0.15 -4.56 34.66
C GLY A 253 -1.60 -4.23 34.26
N LYS A 254 -2.03 -4.61 33.05
CA LYS A 254 -3.41 -4.46 32.58
C LYS A 254 -3.91 -5.87 32.21
N THR A 255 -4.73 -6.49 33.04
CA THR A 255 -5.54 -7.64 32.62
C THR A 255 -6.39 -7.18 31.45
N MET A 256 -5.95 -7.55 30.25
CA MET A 256 -6.50 -7.04 28.98
C MET A 256 -7.85 -7.66 28.62
N LEU A 257 -8.26 -8.69 29.35
CA LEU A 257 -9.57 -9.33 29.28
C LEU A 257 -10.17 -9.26 30.68
N VAL A 258 -11.35 -8.66 30.80
CA VAL A 258 -12.09 -8.62 32.06
C VAL A 258 -12.97 -9.88 32.11
N PRO A 259 -12.90 -10.70 33.17
CA PRO A 259 -13.84 -11.80 33.36
C PRO A 259 -15.28 -11.25 33.38
N CYS A 260 -16.26 -12.00 32.87
CA CYS A 260 -17.65 -11.61 33.09
C CYS A 260 -17.93 -11.58 34.61
N GLU A 261 -18.65 -10.56 35.09
CA GLU A 261 -19.01 -10.48 36.51
C GLU A 261 -19.95 -11.65 36.84
N GLY A 262 -19.42 -12.64 37.58
CA GLY A 262 -20.18 -13.76 38.12
C GLY A 262 -19.81 -15.19 37.64
N CYS A 263 -18.57 -15.52 37.25
CA CYS A 263 -18.21 -16.93 37.02
C CYS A 263 -16.73 -17.30 37.28
N GLU A 264 -16.48 -18.48 37.85
CA GLU A 264 -15.13 -18.99 38.15
C GLU A 264 -14.41 -19.60 36.93
N ILE A 265 -15.12 -20.07 35.90
CA ILE A 265 -14.60 -20.31 34.55
C ILE A 265 -15.77 -20.04 33.58
N ASN A 266 -15.56 -19.16 32.60
CA ASN A 266 -16.53 -18.69 31.59
C ASN A 266 -17.55 -19.74 31.09
N THR A 267 -18.76 -19.75 31.67
CA THR A 267 -19.94 -20.39 31.08
C THR A 267 -21.19 -19.57 31.40
N ARG A 268 -21.96 -19.18 30.38
CA ARG A 268 -23.41 -19.01 30.58
C ARG A 268 -24.01 -20.40 30.74
N GLU A 269 -25.08 -20.49 31.52
CA GLU A 269 -25.84 -21.72 31.78
C GLU A 269 -25.99 -22.54 30.48
N ASN A 270 -25.43 -23.76 30.50
CA ASN A 270 -25.26 -24.73 29.40
C ASN A 270 -23.87 -24.77 28.71
N ASN A 271 -22.79 -24.85 29.51
CA ASN A 271 -21.71 -25.84 29.39
C ASN A 271 -21.02 -26.15 28.03
N ASN A 272 -20.93 -25.25 27.05
CA ASN A 272 -20.01 -25.47 25.91
C ASN A 272 -19.43 -24.19 25.26
N GLU A 273 -19.64 -23.00 25.83
CA GLU A 273 -19.23 -21.75 25.17
C GLU A 273 -18.46 -20.80 26.10
N CYS A 274 -17.22 -20.48 25.72
CA CYS A 274 -16.34 -19.54 26.43
C CYS A 274 -16.53 -18.12 25.86
N VAL A 275 -17.05 -17.19 26.67
CA VAL A 275 -17.28 -15.78 26.31
C VAL A 275 -16.26 -14.89 27.04
N TYR A 276 -15.75 -13.85 26.38
CA TYR A 276 -14.89 -12.82 27.00
C TYR A 276 -15.43 -11.42 26.70
N ARG A 277 -15.14 -10.48 27.61
CA ARG A 277 -15.55 -9.07 27.49
C ARG A 277 -14.38 -8.22 27.01
N LEU A 278 -14.61 -7.45 25.95
CA LEU A 278 -13.66 -6.47 25.42
C LEU A 278 -13.83 -5.11 26.12
N ASP A 279 -15.07 -4.76 26.50
CA ASP A 279 -15.48 -3.58 27.28
C ASP A 279 -16.77 -3.91 28.07
N ARG A 280 -17.24 -3.02 28.97
CA ARG A 280 -18.46 -3.24 29.79
C ARG A 280 -19.71 -3.62 28.97
N ASP A 281 -19.76 -3.20 27.69
CA ASP A 281 -20.95 -3.33 26.83
C ASP A 281 -20.77 -4.27 25.62
N LYS A 282 -19.62 -4.95 25.47
CA LYS A 282 -19.33 -5.83 24.31
C LYS A 282 -18.84 -7.22 24.73
N GLU A 283 -19.72 -8.21 24.55
CA GLU A 283 -19.44 -9.64 24.67
C GLU A 283 -19.26 -10.24 23.26
N ASP A 284 -18.21 -11.05 23.06
CA ASP A 284 -17.90 -11.65 21.76
C ASP A 284 -17.46 -13.11 21.92
N LYS A 285 -17.66 -13.93 20.87
CA LYS A 285 -17.39 -15.39 20.88
C LYS A 285 -16.06 -15.69 20.18
N ILE A 286 -15.15 -16.47 20.78
CA ILE A 286 -13.96 -16.99 20.08
C ILE A 286 -14.34 -18.33 19.44
N GLU A 287 -14.32 -18.38 18.11
CA GLU A 287 -14.14 -19.65 17.40
C GLU A 287 -12.65 -19.93 17.31
N ILE A 288 -12.23 -21.11 17.76
CA ILE A 288 -10.83 -21.56 17.71
C ILE A 288 -10.44 -21.71 16.24
N PRO A 289 -9.50 -20.92 15.68
CA PRO A 289 -9.00 -21.22 14.35
C PRO A 289 -8.08 -22.43 14.46
N VAL A 290 -8.61 -23.61 14.14
CA VAL A 290 -7.80 -24.83 14.00
C VAL A 290 -6.98 -24.69 12.72
N VAL A 291 -5.83 -24.03 12.80
CA VAL A 291 -4.81 -24.13 11.76
C VAL A 291 -4.11 -25.47 11.95
N TYR A 292 -4.63 -26.51 11.30
CA TYR A 292 -3.77 -27.65 11.01
C TYR A 292 -2.64 -27.13 10.12
N SER A 293 -1.43 -27.06 10.66
CA SER A 293 -0.25 -27.11 9.82
C SER A 293 -0.34 -28.43 9.04
N LYS A 294 -0.71 -28.40 7.76
CA LYS A 294 -0.38 -29.51 6.86
C LYS A 294 1.13 -29.49 6.68
N ILE A 295 1.84 -29.99 7.69
CA ILE A 295 3.16 -30.57 7.50
C ILE A 295 2.86 -31.87 6.77
N SER A 296 3.13 -31.87 5.47
CA SER A 296 3.29 -33.09 4.69
C SER A 296 4.48 -33.86 5.29
N ALA A 297 4.22 -34.63 6.34
CA ALA A 297 5.12 -35.68 6.79
C ALA A 297 4.69 -36.95 6.08
N SER A 298 5.65 -37.50 5.33
CA SER A 298 5.59 -38.73 4.57
C SER A 298 4.95 -39.89 5.34
N ASN A 299 3.94 -40.52 4.75
CA ASN A 299 3.65 -41.92 4.99
C ASN A 299 3.88 -42.68 3.67
N THR A 300 5.08 -43.25 3.59
CA THR A 300 5.36 -44.62 3.16
C THR A 300 4.51 -45.15 2.00
N LEU A 301 5.02 -44.93 0.77
CA LEU A 301 4.80 -45.81 -0.37
C LEU A 301 5.53 -47.14 -0.10
N THR A 302 4.92 -48.00 0.72
CA THR A 302 5.20 -49.44 0.72
C THR A 302 3.90 -50.14 0.38
N ASN A 303 3.68 -50.29 -0.93
CA ASN A 303 3.02 -51.42 -1.57
C ASN A 303 2.95 -51.11 -3.06
N LEU A 304 4.02 -51.48 -3.77
CA LEU A 304 4.04 -51.92 -5.17
C LEU A 304 5.51 -52.08 -5.55
N LEU A 305 6.03 -53.28 -5.30
CA LEU A 305 7.14 -53.95 -5.99
C LEU A 305 7.61 -55.09 -5.08
N LYS A 306 6.87 -56.20 -5.09
CA LYS A 306 7.34 -57.58 -4.88
C LYS A 306 6.16 -58.53 -5.06
N THR A 307 5.96 -58.99 -6.29
CA THR A 307 5.54 -60.35 -6.67
C THR A 307 5.63 -60.46 -8.18
N GLY A 308 6.36 -61.48 -8.66
CA GLY A 308 6.15 -62.13 -9.95
C GLY A 308 6.63 -61.38 -11.17
#